data_AF-A0A7K2AKP0-F1
#
_entry.id   AF-A0A7K2AKP0-F1
#
_cell.length_a   1.000
_cell.length_b   1.000
_cell.length_c   1.000
_cell.angle_alpha   90.00
_cell.angle_beta   90.00
_cell.angle_gamma   90.00
#
_symmetry.space_group_name_H-M   'P 1'
#
loop_
_entity.id
_entity.type
_entity.pdbx_description
1 polymer ?
#
loop_
_entity_poly.entity_id
_entity_poly.type
_entity_poly.pdbx_seq_one_letter_code
_entity_poly.pdbx_strand_id
1 'polypeptide(L)'
;MRELRCGEWSSGPVKVADSFWRRLAGIHGVPRGWGVLIPGRSVHGFSIVAGLWAVGLDKTLRVVGVRSLRPGGLVVFREATAVLELRSDRAPPHVGWRLSWKGDVSPWPGS
;
A
#
# COMPACT_ATOMS: atom_id res chain seq x y z
N MET A 1 13.22 8.89 4.74
CA MET A 1 12.45 7.90 3.94
C MET A 1 11.42 7.26 4.88
N ARG A 2 10.16 7.11 4.48
CA ARG A 2 9.04 6.77 5.39
C ARG A 2 8.66 5.30 5.27
N GLU A 3 8.22 4.67 6.35
CA GLU A 3 7.67 3.31 6.34
C GLU A 3 6.46 3.21 7.28
N LEU A 4 5.59 2.24 7.04
CA LEU A 4 4.46 1.89 7.90
C LEU A 4 4.83 0.70 8.79
N ARG A 5 4.51 0.77 10.08
CA ARG A 5 4.84 -0.28 11.06
C ARG A 5 3.69 -0.62 11.99
N CYS A 6 3.73 -1.83 12.55
CA CYS A 6 2.92 -2.26 13.69
C CYS A 6 3.64 -3.39 14.42
N GLY A 7 4.09 -3.15 15.65
CA GLY A 7 4.99 -4.07 16.36
C GLY A 7 6.27 -4.34 15.54
N GLU A 8 6.63 -5.61 15.40
CA GLU A 8 7.77 -6.08 14.60
C GLU A 8 7.54 -6.02 13.08
N TRP A 9 6.29 -5.85 12.64
CA TRP A 9 5.99 -5.76 11.22
C TRP A 9 6.35 -4.38 10.65
N SER A 10 6.99 -4.39 9.48
CA SER A 10 7.26 -3.18 8.70
C SER A 10 6.95 -3.38 7.22
N SER A 11 6.40 -2.36 6.58
CA SER A 11 6.26 -2.26 5.12
C SER A 11 7.60 -2.04 4.42
N GLY A 12 8.69 -1.78 5.15
CA GLY A 12 9.89 -1.16 4.58
C GLY A 12 9.58 0.22 3.99
N PRO A 13 10.52 0.84 3.27
CA PRO A 13 10.29 2.16 2.69
C PRO A 13 9.05 2.22 1.78
N VAL A 14 8.25 3.26 1.93
CA VAL A 14 7.02 3.47 1.18
C VAL A 14 7.16 4.71 0.31
N LYS A 15 6.84 4.54 -0.98
CA LYS A 15 6.70 5.65 -1.92
C LYS A 15 5.22 5.99 -2.09
N VAL A 16 4.86 7.27 -2.02
CA VAL A 16 3.48 7.71 -2.27
C VAL A 16 3.30 7.97 -3.77
N ALA A 17 2.26 7.37 -4.35
CA ALA A 17 1.87 7.56 -5.76
C ALA A 17 0.84 8.69 -5.88
N ASP A 18 1.32 9.92 -5.80
CA ASP A 18 0.54 11.17 -5.83
C ASP A 18 0.06 11.59 -7.23
N SER A 19 0.66 11.09 -8.32
CA SER A 19 0.27 11.40 -9.70
C SER A 19 -0.32 10.20 -10.44
N PHE A 20 -1.13 10.46 -11.47
CA PHE A 20 -1.77 9.42 -12.30
C PHE A 20 -0.75 8.40 -12.83
N TRP A 21 0.36 8.86 -13.42
CA TRP A 21 1.42 8.00 -13.95
C TRP A 21 2.11 7.16 -12.85
N ARG A 22 2.29 7.72 -11.65
CA ARG A 22 2.84 6.97 -10.50
C ARG A 22 1.86 5.91 -10.00
N ARG A 23 0.56 6.17 -10.03
CA ARG A 23 -0.47 5.18 -9.70
C ARG A 23 -0.54 4.07 -10.73
N LEU A 24 -0.39 4.41 -12.02
CA LEU A 24 -0.35 3.44 -13.11
C LEU A 24 0.90 2.55 -13.01
N ALA A 25 2.06 3.13 -12.69
CA ALA A 25 3.28 2.35 -12.44
C ALA A 25 3.13 1.43 -11.21
N GLY A 26 2.47 1.90 -10.15
CA GLY A 26 2.32 1.14 -8.90
C GLY A 26 3.67 0.73 -8.34
N ILE A 27 3.79 -0.52 -7.88
CA ILE A 27 5.02 -1.10 -7.34
C ILE A 27 6.13 -1.33 -8.39
N HIS A 28 5.86 -1.11 -9.69
CA HIS A 28 6.89 -1.23 -10.71
C HIS A 28 7.89 -0.08 -10.68
N GLY A 29 9.17 -0.42 -10.76
CA GLY A 29 10.26 0.54 -10.69
C GLY A 29 10.62 0.98 -9.26
N VAL A 30 10.04 0.35 -8.21
CA VAL A 30 10.53 0.51 -6.84
C VAL A 30 11.47 -0.64 -6.44
N PRO A 31 12.49 -0.39 -5.59
CA PRO A 31 13.38 -1.45 -5.12
C PRO A 31 12.63 -2.57 -4.39
N ARG A 32 13.22 -3.78 -4.36
CA ARG A 32 12.72 -4.87 -3.51
C ARG A 32 12.68 -4.43 -2.04
N GLY A 33 11.66 -4.87 -1.31
CA GLY A 33 11.45 -4.46 0.09
C GLY A 33 10.76 -3.10 0.27
N TRP A 34 10.43 -2.40 -0.82
CA TRP A 34 9.61 -1.19 -0.76
C TRP A 34 8.12 -1.51 -0.95
N GLY A 35 7.28 -0.62 -0.43
CA GLY A 35 5.86 -0.56 -0.73
C GLY A 35 5.50 0.69 -1.52
N VAL A 36 4.31 0.70 -2.12
CA VAL A 36 3.74 1.88 -2.77
C VAL A 36 2.38 2.19 -2.17
N LEU A 37 2.20 3.42 -1.70
CA LEU A 37 0.92 3.89 -1.19
C LEU A 37 0.18 4.66 -2.27
N ILE A 38 -0.97 4.15 -2.69
CA ILE A 38 -1.84 4.72 -3.71
C ILE A 38 -3.06 5.35 -3.01
N PRO A 39 -3.25 6.68 -3.09
CA PRO A 39 -4.48 7.31 -2.61
C PRO A 39 -5.68 6.81 -3.40
N GLY A 40 -6.73 6.41 -2.69
CA GLY A 40 -7.94 5.83 -3.27
C GLY A 40 -8.30 4.48 -2.67
N ARG A 41 -9.44 3.95 -3.11
CA ARG A 41 -10.06 2.74 -2.57
C ARG A 41 -9.85 1.49 -3.42
N SER A 42 -9.16 1.63 -4.54
CA SER A 42 -9.03 0.58 -5.54
C SER A 42 -7.68 0.63 -6.21
N VAL A 43 -7.21 -0.55 -6.62
CA VAL A 43 -5.95 -0.70 -7.33
C VAL A 43 -6.12 -1.69 -8.47
N HIS A 44 -5.53 -1.35 -9.62
CA HIS A 44 -5.59 -2.15 -10.84
C HIS A 44 -4.24 -2.81 -11.09
N GLY A 45 -4.27 -4.07 -11.51
CA GLY A 45 -3.08 -4.84 -11.80
C GLY A 45 -2.57 -4.74 -13.23
N PHE A 46 -2.95 -3.72 -13.99
CA PHE A 46 -2.60 -3.60 -15.42
C PHE A 46 -1.10 -3.50 -15.66
N SER A 47 -0.37 -2.83 -14.78
CA SER A 47 1.08 -2.74 -14.87
C SER A 47 1.79 -3.97 -14.30
N ILE A 48 1.11 -4.81 -13.52
CA ILE A 48 1.72 -5.86 -12.70
C ILE A 48 2.18 -7.06 -13.54
N VAL A 49 3.45 -7.47 -13.39
CA VAL A 49 4.00 -8.69 -14.01
C VAL A 49 4.08 -9.88 -13.04
N ALA A 50 4.05 -9.63 -11.73
CA ALA A 50 4.09 -10.65 -10.69
C ALA A 50 3.14 -10.28 -9.55
N GLY A 51 2.42 -11.26 -8.99
CA GLY A 51 1.39 -10.99 -7.98
C GLY A 51 1.88 -10.15 -6.80
N LEU A 52 0.99 -9.35 -6.22
CA LEU A 52 1.26 -8.48 -5.08
C LEU A 52 0.15 -8.59 -4.01
N TRP A 53 0.41 -8.09 -2.82
CA TRP A 53 -0.59 -7.83 -1.80
C TRP A 53 -1.09 -6.40 -1.90
N ALA A 54 -2.40 -6.25 -2.09
CA ALA A 54 -3.10 -4.98 -1.95
C ALA A 54 -3.65 -4.89 -0.53
N VAL A 55 -3.30 -3.85 0.20
CA VAL A 55 -3.68 -3.63 1.60
C VAL A 55 -4.50 -2.34 1.66
N GLY A 56 -5.81 -2.45 1.91
CA GLY A 56 -6.68 -1.30 2.10
C GLY A 56 -6.46 -0.66 3.46
N LEU A 57 -6.27 0.66 3.48
CA LEU A 57 -6.05 1.47 4.68
C LEU A 57 -7.14 2.55 4.78
N ASP A 58 -7.73 2.71 5.97
CA ASP A 58 -8.60 3.84 6.26
C ASP A 58 -7.81 5.13 6.58
N LYS A 59 -8.53 6.23 6.86
CA LYS A 59 -7.93 7.55 7.17
C LYS A 59 -7.05 7.54 8.42
N THR A 60 -7.20 6.55 9.29
CA THR A 60 -6.43 6.36 10.53
C THR A 60 -5.31 5.33 10.37
N LEU A 61 -5.02 4.91 9.13
CA LEU A 61 -4.06 3.86 8.78
C LEU A 61 -4.43 2.48 9.37
N ARG A 62 -5.71 2.24 9.63
CA ARG A 62 -6.19 0.91 10.00
C ARG A 62 -6.31 0.05 8.74
N VAL A 63 -5.82 -1.18 8.81
CA VAL A 63 -5.97 -2.16 7.74
C VAL A 63 -7.43 -2.63 7.70
N VAL A 64 -8.15 -2.25 6.65
CA VAL A 64 -9.56 -2.65 6.42
C VAL A 64 -9.67 -3.90 5.54
N GLY A 65 -8.59 -4.28 4.85
CA GLY A 65 -8.57 -5.49 4.05
C GLY A 65 -7.21 -5.79 3.45
N VAL A 66 -6.98 -7.06 3.15
CA VAL A 66 -5.78 -7.56 2.48
C VAL A 66 -6.23 -8.52 1.39
N ARG A 67 -5.78 -8.32 0.15
CA ARG A 67 -6.08 -9.22 -0.96
C ARG A 67 -4.86 -9.43 -1.84
N SER A 68 -4.70 -10.63 -2.36
CA SER A 68 -3.75 -10.87 -3.44
C SER A 68 -4.29 -10.24 -4.72
N LEU A 69 -3.46 -9.46 -5.40
CA LEU A 69 -3.73 -8.89 -6.71
C LEU A 69 -2.86 -9.59 -7.74
N ARG A 70 -3.51 -10.22 -8.71
CA ARG A 70 -2.87 -10.86 -9.87
C ARG A 70 -2.73 -9.86 -11.03
N PRO A 71 -1.81 -10.10 -11.98
CA PRO A 71 -1.75 -9.35 -13.23
C PRO A 71 -3.12 -9.19 -13.89
N GLY A 72 -3.45 -7.98 -14.33
CA GLY A 72 -4.75 -7.63 -14.95
C GLY A 72 -5.96 -7.61 -14.00
N GLY A 73 -5.79 -7.94 -12.72
CA GLY A 73 -6.88 -7.95 -11.74
C GLY A 73 -7.29 -6.55 -11.27
N LEU A 74 -8.38 -6.50 -10.51
CA LEU A 74 -8.84 -5.31 -9.80
C LEU A 74 -9.19 -5.69 -8.36
N VAL A 75 -8.71 -4.89 -7.42
CA VAL A 75 -9.11 -4.98 -6.01
C VAL A 75 -9.73 -3.66 -5.58
N VAL A 76 -10.87 -3.75 -4.89
CA VAL A 76 -11.58 -2.62 -4.30
C VAL A 76 -11.82 -2.88 -2.82
N PHE A 77 -11.53 -1.88 -1.98
CA PHE A 77 -11.78 -1.86 -0.54
C PHE A 77 -12.75 -0.73 -0.22
N ARG A 78 -14.01 -1.05 0.10
CA ARG A 78 -15.07 -0.04 0.28
C ARG A 78 -14.74 1.04 1.32
N GLU A 79 -14.02 0.66 2.37
CA GLU A 79 -13.71 1.51 3.54
C GLU A 79 -12.31 2.15 3.45
N ALA A 80 -11.53 1.82 2.42
CA ALA A 80 -10.17 2.33 2.30
C ALA A 80 -10.16 3.74 1.71
N THR A 81 -9.29 4.58 2.27
CA THR A 81 -8.88 5.87 1.69
C THR A 81 -7.55 5.78 0.94
N ALA A 82 -6.78 4.71 1.18
CA ALA A 82 -5.57 4.39 0.44
C ALA A 82 -5.38 2.88 0.29
N VAL A 83 -4.59 2.48 -0.70
CA VAL A 83 -4.13 1.10 -0.87
C VAL A 83 -2.61 1.08 -0.81
N LEU A 84 -2.06 0.26 0.09
CA LEU A 84 -0.65 -0.07 0.13
C LEU A 84 -0.41 -1.33 -0.71
N GLU A 85 0.39 -1.21 -1.75
CA GLU A 85 0.91 -2.33 -2.52
C GLU A 85 2.21 -2.85 -1.90
N LEU A 86 2.27 -4.17 -1.69
CA LEU A 86 3.46 -4.88 -1.23
C LEU A 86 3.72 -6.06 -2.16
N ARG A 87 4.98 -6.38 -2.42
CA ARG A 87 5.32 -7.60 -3.17
C ARG A 87 4.80 -8.85 -2.44
N SER A 88 4.38 -9.86 -3.21
CA SER A 88 3.81 -11.10 -2.66
C SER A 88 4.79 -11.97 -1.88
N ASP A 89 6.09 -11.76 -2.07
CA ASP A 89 7.18 -12.39 -1.31
C ASP A 89 7.30 -11.89 0.14
N ARG A 90 6.43 -10.96 0.56
CA ARG A 90 6.38 -10.41 1.91
C ARG A 90 5.06 -10.70 2.59
N ALA A 91 5.12 -10.97 3.88
CA ALA A 91 3.93 -11.09 4.72
C ALA A 91 3.19 -9.74 4.77
N PRO A 92 1.91 -9.68 4.36
CA PRO A 92 1.10 -8.48 4.53
C PRO A 92 0.77 -8.26 6.02
N PRO A 93 0.38 -7.05 6.42
CA PRO A 93 -0.12 -6.82 7.77
C PRO A 93 -1.48 -7.48 7.95
N HIS A 94 -1.93 -7.68 9.19
CA HIS A 94 -3.24 -8.29 9.44
C HIS A 94 -4.36 -7.26 9.37
N VAL A 95 -5.56 -7.69 8.97
CA VAL A 95 -6.77 -6.88 9.04
C VAL A 95 -7.04 -6.45 10.49
N GLY A 96 -7.42 -5.19 10.67
CA GLY A 96 -7.70 -4.58 11.98
C GLY A 96 -6.49 -3.91 12.62
N TRP A 97 -5.25 -4.22 12.20
CA TRP A 97 -4.06 -3.54 12.70
C TRP A 97 -4.08 -2.06 12.36
N ARG A 98 -3.63 -1.23 13.31
CA ARG A 98 -3.38 0.19 13.07
C ARG A 98 -1.90 0.38 12.82
N LEU A 99 -1.56 0.83 11.62
CA LEU A 99 -0.19 1.12 11.24
C LEU A 99 0.17 2.54 11.65
N SER A 100 1.45 2.78 11.93
CA SER A 100 1.99 4.12 12.17
C SER A 100 3.15 4.40 11.23
N TRP A 101 3.33 5.68 10.90
CA TRP A 101 4.50 6.12 10.15
C TRP A 101 5.73 6.10 11.06
N LYS A 102 6.83 5.57 10.54
CA LYS A 102 8.17 5.83 11.06
C LYS A 102 8.93 6.72 10.08
N GLY A 103 9.48 7.83 10.59
CA GLY A 103 10.12 8.90 9.83
C GLY A 103 9.30 10.20 9.83
N ASP A 104 9.91 11.30 9.39
CA ASP A 104 9.36 12.65 9.60
C ASP A 104 8.06 12.89 8.82
N VAL A 105 6.96 12.99 9.58
CA VAL A 105 5.61 13.53 9.28
C VAL A 105 4.70 12.66 8.37
N SER A 106 3.39 12.66 8.69
CA SER A 106 2.32 12.05 7.88
C SER A 106 2.27 12.70 6.47
N PRO A 107 2.10 11.92 5.38
CA PRO A 107 1.94 12.46 4.03
C PRO A 107 0.52 13.00 3.75
N TRP A 108 -0.42 12.82 4.68
CA TRP A 108 -1.78 13.33 4.52
C TRP A 108 -1.83 14.78 5.03
N PRO A 109 -2.31 15.74 4.21
CA PRO A 109 -2.64 17.06 4.73
C PRO A 109 -3.80 16.91 5.73
N GLY A 110 -3.57 17.22 7.02
CA GLY A 110 -4.61 17.34 8.04
C GLY A 110 -4.69 16.25 9.12
N SER A 111 -3.58 15.62 9.52
CA SER A 111 -3.48 14.93 10.81
C SER A 111 -3.17 15.90 11.94
#